data_AF-A0A846SR57-F1
#
_entry.id   AF-A0A846SR57-F1
#
_cell.length_a   1.000
_cell.length_b   1.000
_cell.length_c   1.000
_cell.angle_alpha   90.00
_cell.angle_beta   90.00
_cell.angle_gamma   90.00
#
_symmetry.space_group_name_H-M   'P 1'
#
loop_
_entity.id
_entity.type
_entity.pdbx_description
1 polymer ?
#
loop_
_entity_poly.entity_id
_entity_poly.type
_entity_poly.pdbx_seq_one_letter_code
_entity_poly.pdbx_strand_id
1 'polypeptide(L)'
;MIGETVTVLRRIDGPDNAHGEPTQTIDETNVDDVLVAPGPRADISDTARPAGTVVAWNLHFPKTFTGSLRGALIRVRGQAPCKVIGDPQPFTADNTPTRWWMPVEVTRADG
;
A
#
# COMPACT_ATOMS: atom_id res chain seq x y z
N MET A 1 11.80 15.16 -8.56
CA MET A 1 11.26 14.22 -7.55
C MET A 1 11.97 12.89 -7.70
N ILE A 2 12.40 12.30 -6.59
CA ILE A 2 13.10 11.00 -6.54
C ILE A 2 12.15 10.06 -5.80
N GLY A 3 11.79 8.92 -6.41
CA GLY A 3 11.02 7.90 -5.72
C GLY A 3 11.89 7.11 -4.76
N GLU A 4 11.28 6.54 -3.73
CA GLU A 4 11.94 5.64 -2.77
C GLU A 4 11.44 4.20 -2.95
N THR A 5 12.21 3.24 -2.45
CA THR A 5 11.84 1.83 -2.47
C THR A 5 10.88 1.52 -1.32
N VAL A 6 9.77 0.86 -1.64
CA VAL A 6 8.82 0.32 -0.66
C VAL A 6 8.71 -1.19 -0.81
N THR A 7 8.39 -1.89 0.28
CA THR A 7 8.15 -3.34 0.21
C THR A 7 6.64 -3.58 0.23
N VAL A 8 6.14 -4.25 -0.80
CA VAL A 8 4.76 -4.71 -0.90
C VAL A 8 4.70 -6.14 -0.39
N LEU A 9 3.84 -6.38 0.59
CA LEU A 9 3.60 -7.69 1.18
C LEU A 9 2.22 -8.17 0.75
N ARG A 10 2.17 -9.26 -0.02
CA ARG A 10 0.92 -9.87 -0.48
C ARG A 10 0.73 -11.22 0.21
N ARG A 11 -0.51 -11.50 0.61
CA ARG A 11 -0.87 -12.84 1.07
C ARG A 11 -1.13 -13.70 -0.15
N ILE A 12 -0.40 -14.80 -0.26
CA ILE A 12 -0.59 -15.83 -1.28
C ILE A 12 -0.93 -17.15 -0.61
N ASP A 13 -1.81 -17.92 -1.23
CA ASP A 13 -2.05 -19.29 -0.83
C ASP A 13 -0.87 -20.15 -1.28
N GLY A 14 -0.26 -20.82 -0.32
CA GLY A 14 0.82 -21.78 -0.48
C GLY A 14 0.27 -23.20 -0.54
N PRO A 15 1.17 -24.21 -0.56
CA PRO A 15 0.75 -25.61 -0.60
C PRO A 15 -0.07 -25.99 0.65
N ASP A 16 -0.94 -26.97 0.46
CA ASP A 16 -1.74 -27.53 1.55
C ASP A 16 -0.83 -28.06 2.65
N ASN A 17 -1.17 -27.72 3.89
CA ASN A 17 -0.50 -28.26 5.06
C ASN A 17 -0.85 -29.77 5.23
N ALA A 18 -0.26 -30.41 6.24
CA ALA A 18 -0.50 -31.84 6.51
C ALA A 18 -1.97 -32.22 6.80
N HIS A 19 -2.87 -31.24 6.94
CA HIS A 19 -4.30 -31.42 7.21
C HIS A 19 -5.18 -31.03 6.00
N GLY A 20 -4.60 -30.69 4.85
CA GLY A 20 -5.34 -30.33 3.64
C GLY A 20 -5.87 -28.89 3.64
N GLU A 21 -5.35 -28.02 4.50
CA GLU A 21 -5.70 -26.59 4.52
C GLU A 21 -4.64 -25.77 3.78
N PRO A 22 -5.04 -24.78 2.95
CA PRO A 22 -4.07 -23.93 2.24
C PRO A 22 -3.28 -23.09 3.24
N THR A 23 -1.95 -23.19 3.18
CA THR A 23 -1.07 -22.38 4.03
C THR A 23 -1.03 -20.95 3.49
N GLN A 24 -1.24 -19.92 4.32
CA GLN A 24 -1.03 -18.54 3.86
C GLN A 24 0.44 -18.14 4.02
N THR A 25 1.08 -17.76 2.92
CA THR A 25 2.46 -17.24 2.90
C THR A 25 2.45 -15.77 2.51
N ILE A 26 3.43 -15.02 3.00
CA ILE A 26 3.62 -13.62 2.63
C ILE A 26 4.68 -13.55 1.53
N ASP A 27 4.30 -13.05 0.37
CA ASP A 27 5.19 -12.68 -0.72
C ASP A 27 5.64 -11.22 -0.54
N GLU A 28 6.94 -11.01 -0.30
CA GLU A 28 7.54 -9.68 -0.17
C GLU A 28 8.18 -9.27 -1.50
N THR A 29 7.67 -8.22 -2.12
CA THR A 29 8.19 -7.64 -3.36
C THR A 29 8.67 -6.21 -3.11
N ASN A 30 9.92 -5.92 -3.44
CA ASN A 30 10.43 -4.54 -3.44
C ASN A 30 10.00 -3.83 -4.72
N VAL A 31 9.43 -2.64 -4.56
CA VAL A 31 9.04 -1.77 -5.67
C VAL A 31 9.82 -0.46 -5.55
N ASP A 32 10.66 -0.20 -6.54
CA ASP A 32 11.46 1.02 -6.64
C ASP A 32 10.67 2.17 -7.27
N ASP A 33 11.23 3.38 -7.17
CA ASP A 33 10.67 4.61 -7.74
C ASP A 33 9.19 4.82 -7.34
N VAL A 34 8.85 4.69 -6.05
CA VAL A 34 7.52 5.04 -5.52
C VAL A 34 7.57 6.43 -4.88
N LEU A 35 6.65 7.33 -5.24
CA LEU A 35 6.53 8.59 -4.49
C LEU A 35 5.82 8.34 -3.18
N VAL A 36 6.46 8.74 -2.10
CA VAL A 36 5.90 8.62 -0.75
C VAL A 36 5.64 10.00 -0.20
N ALA A 37 4.36 10.32 -0.04
CA ALA A 37 3.90 11.51 0.65
C ALA A 37 3.28 11.11 2.00
N PRO A 38 3.57 11.81 3.10
CA PRO A 38 2.85 11.59 4.34
C PRO A 38 1.35 11.86 4.12
N GLY A 39 0.50 11.08 4.79
CA GLY A 39 -0.93 11.35 4.83
C GLY A 39 -1.23 12.75 5.41
N PRO A 40 -2.45 13.27 5.22
CA PRO A 40 -2.83 14.57 5.77
C PRO A 40 -2.54 14.60 7.27
N ARG A 41 -1.83 15.63 7.74
CA ARG A 41 -1.66 15.88 9.16
C ARG A 41 -3.06 16.09 9.72
N ALA A 42 -3.49 15.25 10.65
CA ALA A 42 -4.72 15.47 11.40
C ALA A 42 -4.52 16.64 12.36
N ASP A 43 -4.38 17.85 11.81
CA ASP A 43 -4.51 19.09 12.57
C ASP A 43 -6.00 19.36 12.72
N ILE A 44 -6.66 18.62 13.62
CA ILE A 44 -7.90 19.00 14.31
C ILE A 44 -8.10 17.97 15.44
N SER A 45 -8.04 18.47 16.67
CA SER A 45 -8.52 17.78 17.86
C SER A 45 -10.04 17.67 17.78
N ASP A 46 -10.55 16.63 17.15
CA ASP A 46 -11.98 16.33 17.18
C ASP A 46 -12.19 15.00 17.90
N THR A 47 -12.44 15.13 19.20
CA THR A 47 -12.71 14.08 20.19
C THR A 47 -14.04 13.33 19.91
N ALA A 48 -14.52 13.29 18.66
CA ALA A 48 -15.87 12.84 18.34
C ALA A 48 -16.03 12.04 17.04
N ARG A 49 -14.96 11.49 16.44
CA ARG A 49 -15.11 10.59 15.27
C ARG A 49 -14.75 9.13 15.62
N PRO A 50 -15.74 8.22 15.68
CA PRO A 50 -15.48 6.81 15.94
C PRO A 50 -14.71 6.20 14.75
N ALA A 51 -13.58 5.55 15.05
CA ALA A 51 -12.86 4.62 14.17
C ALA A 51 -12.78 5.02 12.67
N GLY A 52 -12.43 6.28 12.36
CA GLY A 52 -12.13 6.67 10.99
C GLY A 52 -10.78 6.09 10.57
N THR A 53 -10.71 5.44 9.41
CA THR A 53 -9.43 4.99 8.83
C THR A 53 -8.52 6.20 8.62
N VAL A 54 -7.44 6.32 9.40
CA VAL A 54 -6.47 7.41 9.28
C VAL A 54 -5.45 7.05 8.21
N VAL A 55 -5.44 7.81 7.11
CA VAL A 55 -4.44 7.66 6.06
C VAL A 55 -3.06 8.02 6.62
N ALA A 56 -2.18 7.02 6.68
CA ALA A 56 -0.82 7.16 7.17
C ALA A 56 0.12 7.70 6.08
N TRP A 57 -0.04 7.19 4.85
CA TRP A 57 0.77 7.59 3.69
C TRP A 57 -0.07 7.60 2.42
N ASN A 58 0.25 8.56 1.54
CA ASN A 58 -0.19 8.64 0.15
C ASN A 58 0.98 8.25 -0.74
N LEU A 59 0.87 7.10 -1.40
CA LEU A 59 1.90 6.54 -2.26
C LEU A 59 1.49 6.72 -3.73
N HIS A 60 2.45 6.93 -4.62
CA HIS A 60 2.19 6.86 -6.06
C HIS A 60 3.16 5.89 -6.69
N PHE A 61 2.62 4.79 -7.22
CA PHE A 61 3.41 3.72 -7.82
C PHE A 61 3.80 4.06 -9.26
N PRO A 62 4.95 3.57 -9.73
CA PRO A 62 5.43 3.82 -11.09
C PRO A 62 4.60 3.04 -12.13
N LYS A 63 4.62 3.51 -13.37
CA LYS A 63 3.99 2.85 -14.53
C LYS A 63 4.49 1.43 -14.79
N THR A 64 5.69 1.11 -14.33
CA THR A 64 6.29 -0.23 -14.44
C THR A 64 5.64 -1.25 -13.51
N PHE A 65 4.93 -0.80 -12.47
CA PHE A 65 4.21 -1.67 -11.56
C PHE A 65 2.80 -1.96 -12.10
N THR A 66 2.49 -3.23 -12.32
CA THR A 66 1.22 -3.70 -12.90
C THR A 66 0.43 -4.64 -11.98
N GLY A 67 0.92 -4.90 -10.77
CA GLY A 67 0.24 -5.77 -9.80
C GLY A 67 -0.98 -5.11 -9.16
N SER A 68 -1.93 -5.92 -8.66
CA SER A 68 -2.99 -5.42 -7.77
C SER A 68 -2.44 -5.23 -6.35
N LEU A 69 -2.83 -4.12 -5.72
CA LEU A 69 -2.53 -3.79 -4.33
C LEU A 69 -3.72 -4.01 -3.39
N ARG A 70 -4.84 -4.54 -3.91
CA ARG A 70 -6.04 -4.81 -3.10
C ARG A 70 -5.72 -5.74 -1.95
N GLY A 71 -5.91 -5.25 -0.72
CA GLY A 71 -5.65 -6.02 0.49
C GLY A 71 -4.16 -6.30 0.77
N ALA A 72 -3.25 -5.71 0.00
CA ALA A 72 -1.82 -5.77 0.27
C ALA A 72 -1.46 -4.95 1.52
N LEU A 73 -0.31 -5.29 2.11
CA LEU A 73 0.34 -4.45 3.11
C LEU A 73 1.57 -3.80 2.48
N ILE A 74 1.89 -2.56 2.86
CA ILE A 74 3.03 -1.83 2.35
C ILE A 74 3.89 -1.37 3.52
N ARG A 75 5.17 -1.76 3.47
CA ARG A 75 6.20 -1.31 4.41
C ARG A 75 6.95 -0.15 3.77
N VAL A 76 6.81 1.02 4.39
CA VAL A 76 7.49 2.26 4.02
C VAL A 76 8.66 2.46 4.97
N ARG A 77 9.88 2.63 4.46
CA ARG A 77 11.10 2.96 5.24
C ARG A 77 11.37 2.01 6.43
N GLY A 78 11.09 0.71 6.26
CA GLY A 78 11.28 -0.29 7.32
C GLY A 78 10.31 -0.19 8.51
N GLN A 79 9.29 0.67 8.45
CA GLN A 79 8.29 0.80 9.52
C GLN A 79 7.31 -0.38 9.56
N ALA A 80 6.41 -0.39 10.55
CA ALA A 80 5.32 -1.37 10.59
C ALA A 80 4.50 -1.32 9.28
N PRO A 81 4.09 -2.49 8.74
CA PRO A 81 3.34 -2.56 7.49
C PRO A 81 2.00 -1.84 7.62
N CYS A 82 1.70 -0.96 6.66
CA CYS A 82 0.44 -0.25 6.54
C CYS A 82 -0.49 -1.00 5.58
N LYS A 83 -1.79 -1.04 5.84
CA LYS A 83 -2.78 -1.72 5.00
C LYS A 83 -3.24 -0.81 3.87
N VAL A 84 -3.27 -1.32 2.66
CA VAL A 84 -3.86 -0.63 1.50
C VAL A 84 -5.36 -0.43 1.72
N ILE A 85 -5.82 0.78 1.48
CA ILE A 85 -7.23 1.15 1.55
C ILE A 85 -7.86 0.89 0.18
N GLY A 86 -8.93 0.07 0.16
CA GLY A 86 -9.69 -0.21 -1.06
C GLY A 86 -8.92 -1.02 -2.12
N ASP A 87 -9.19 -0.69 -3.38
CA ASP A 87 -8.54 -1.27 -4.57
C ASP A 87 -8.00 -0.13 -5.45
N PRO A 88 -6.71 0.25 -5.28
CA PRO A 88 -6.10 1.35 -6.00
C PRO A 88 -6.18 1.17 -7.51
N GLN A 89 -6.56 2.22 -8.23
CA GLN A 89 -6.66 2.22 -9.69
C GLN A 89 -5.67 3.19 -10.30
N PRO A 90 -5.00 2.81 -11.41
CA PRO A 90 -4.13 3.71 -12.13
C PRO A 90 -4.91 4.82 -12.84
N PHE A 91 -4.30 5.99 -12.96
CA PHE A 91 -4.74 7.03 -13.86
C PHE A 91 -4.56 6.62 -15.32
N THR A 92 -5.34 7.25 -16.21
CA THR A 92 -5.18 7.11 -17.65
C THR A 92 -3.75 7.49 -18.05
N ALA A 93 -3.05 6.57 -18.73
CA ALA A 93 -1.64 6.72 -19.06
C ALA A 93 -1.33 7.99 -19.86
N ASP A 94 -2.22 8.34 -20.81
CA ASP A 94 -2.09 9.53 -21.68
C ASP A 94 -2.16 10.85 -20.91
N ASN A 95 -2.89 10.87 -19.78
CA ASN A 95 -3.07 12.07 -18.95
C ASN A 95 -1.97 12.21 -17.87
N THR A 96 -1.00 11.30 -17.85
CA THR A 96 0.00 11.23 -16.78
C THR A 96 1.40 11.35 -17.36
N PRO A 97 1.94 12.58 -17.54
CA PRO A 97 3.27 12.78 -18.13
C PRO A 97 4.42 12.33 -17.22
N THR A 98 4.15 12.09 -15.94
CA THR A 98 5.14 11.64 -14.96
C THR A 98 5.31 10.12 -14.97
N ARG A 99 6.32 9.62 -14.23
CA ARG A 99 6.61 8.19 -14.10
C ARG A 99 5.60 7.44 -13.22
N TRP A 100 4.83 8.18 -12.40
CA TRP A 100 3.90 7.64 -11.42
C TRP A 100 2.48 7.81 -11.88
N TRP A 101 1.68 6.76 -11.77
CA TRP A 101 0.34 6.73 -12.35
C TRP A 101 -0.72 6.16 -11.42
N MET A 102 -0.34 5.43 -10.37
CA MET A 102 -1.30 4.76 -9.50
C MET A 102 -1.22 5.34 -8.09
N PRO A 103 -2.16 6.20 -7.68
CA PRO A 103 -2.27 6.66 -6.30
C PRO A 103 -2.75 5.53 -5.39
N VAL A 104 -2.15 5.41 -4.21
CA VAL A 104 -2.42 4.37 -3.23
C VAL A 104 -2.43 4.99 -1.85
N GLU A 105 -3.56 4.89 -1.16
CA GLU A 105 -3.67 5.31 0.23
C GLU A 105 -3.48 4.10 1.15
N VAL A 106 -2.71 4.29 2.22
CA VAL A 106 -2.49 3.24 3.22
C VAL A 106 -2.83 3.74 4.62
N THR A 107 -3.43 2.89 5.44
CA THR A 107 -3.70 3.14 6.86
C THR A 107 -2.72 2.36 7.73
N ARG A 108 -2.43 2.85 8.94
CA ARG A 108 -1.78 2.00 9.93
C ARG A 108 -2.69 0.81 10.24
N ALA A 109 -2.10 -0.38 10.29
CA ALA A 109 -2.76 -1.53 10.88
C ALA A 109 -2.59 -1.38 12.39
N ASP A 110 -3.60 -0.82 13.06
CA ASP A 110 -3.66 -0.91 14.52
C ASP A 110 -3.86 -2.40 14.86
N GLY A 111 -2.86 -2.97 15.53
CA GLY A 111 -2.90 -4.34 16.05
C GLY A 111 -3.68 -4.43 17.34
#